data_AF-A0A966WIB1-F1
#
_entry.id   AF-A0A966WIB1-F1
#
_cell.length_a   1.000
_cell.length_b   1.000
_cell.length_c   1.000
_cell.angle_alpha   90.00
_cell.angle_beta   90.00
_cell.angle_gamma   90.00
#
_symmetry.space_group_name_H-M   'P 1'
#
loop_
_entity.id
_entity.type
_entity.pdbx_description
1 polymer ?
#
loop_
_entity_poly.entity_id
_entity_poly.type
_entity_poly.pdbx_seq_one_letter_code
_entity_poly.pdbx_strand_id
1 'polypeptide(L)'
;EDFRLKEWNREQLKEIFSVLEFKTLGKRLLGDDFVVATPSRSVVERPQPQGVQTDLFGNIIAGKAPAAGAYAPVSSKKDADRTDSDTAPANSALSISEEDLLPVTADKNISNTPHQYFLVNDKDALATLIEQLKKEQEICFDTETTNIDANLAELVGLSFSVKSASAWYVPCPADQKETRDLLHAFTSLFLDPTKTWIGHNIKYDLLVLKWYGIELAGSLYDTMLAHYVFEPEGKRSMDDLSEKFLGYVPVPIEELIGKKGKHQLTMRDVDTDKIKEYAGEDADITLQLKQQFVSRVEKAGVTTVLREVELPLIRVLADMEYEGVTIDKDFLQEYSVTLEKESKI
;
A
#
# COMPACT_ATOMS: atom_id res chain seq x y z
N GLU A 1 26.84 13.98 -46.51
CA GLU A 1 25.58 14.67 -46.14
C GLU A 1 24.93 13.96 -44.94
N ASP A 2 25.75 13.54 -43.96
CA ASP A 2 25.40 12.39 -43.09
C ASP A 2 24.99 12.76 -41.67
N PHE A 3 24.71 14.04 -41.41
CA PHE A 3 24.22 14.52 -40.10
C PHE A 3 23.04 15.48 -40.25
N ARG A 4 22.24 15.35 -41.32
CA ARG A 4 20.97 16.07 -41.43
C ARG A 4 19.86 15.24 -40.80
N LEU A 5 19.09 15.85 -39.90
CA LEU A 5 17.86 15.26 -39.36
C LEU A 5 16.93 14.90 -40.53
N LYS A 6 16.58 13.62 -40.62
CA LYS A 6 15.57 13.14 -41.56
C LYS A 6 14.19 13.25 -40.93
N GLU A 7 13.18 13.35 -41.77
CA GLU A 7 11.78 13.24 -41.36
C GLU A 7 11.53 11.93 -40.61
N TRP A 8 10.55 11.95 -39.71
CA TRP A 8 10.24 10.81 -38.87
C TRP A 8 9.87 9.58 -39.69
N ASN A 9 10.40 8.41 -39.30
CA ASN A 9 9.93 7.15 -39.83
C ASN A 9 8.57 6.81 -39.20
N ARG A 10 7.51 7.28 -39.86
CA ARG A 10 6.13 7.12 -39.40
C ARG A 10 5.70 5.66 -39.30
N GLU A 11 6.25 4.75 -40.11
CA GLU A 11 5.89 3.32 -40.07
C GLU A 11 6.49 2.62 -38.85
N GLN A 12 7.78 2.84 -38.56
CA GLN A 12 8.42 2.29 -37.36
C GLN A 12 7.81 2.85 -36.07
N LEU A 13 7.46 4.15 -36.06
CA LEU A 13 6.78 4.75 -34.91
C LEU A 13 5.37 4.17 -34.70
N LYS A 14 4.62 3.87 -35.77
CA LYS A 14 3.31 3.22 -35.66
C LYS A 14 3.43 1.83 -35.02
N GLU A 15 4.43 1.06 -35.42
CA GLU A 15 4.68 -0.28 -34.88
C GLU A 15 5.01 -0.21 -33.38
N ILE A 16 5.99 0.61 -33.00
CA ILE A 16 6.40 0.79 -31.60
C ILE A 16 5.24 1.29 -30.73
N PHE A 17 4.49 2.30 -31.19
CA PHE A 17 3.36 2.82 -30.43
C PHE A 17 2.18 1.86 -30.33
N SER A 18 2.03 0.93 -31.28
CA SER A 18 1.02 -0.12 -31.20
C SER A 18 1.42 -1.20 -30.20
N VAL A 19 2.69 -1.62 -30.21
CA VAL A 19 3.23 -2.62 -29.26
C VAL A 19 3.22 -2.09 -27.82
N LEU A 20 3.54 -0.82 -27.62
CA LEU A 20 3.58 -0.17 -26.30
C LEU A 20 2.24 0.45 -25.87
N GLU A 21 1.17 0.24 -26.65
CA GLU A 21 -0.18 0.75 -26.38
C GLU A 21 -0.29 2.28 -26.16
N PHE A 22 0.62 3.07 -26.74
CA PHE A 22 0.66 4.52 -26.60
C PHE A 22 -0.37 5.24 -27.51
N LYS A 23 -1.66 4.98 -27.26
CA LYS A 23 -2.80 5.47 -28.06
C LYS A 23 -2.84 7.01 -28.16
N THR A 24 -2.73 7.71 -27.04
CA THR A 24 -2.83 9.19 -27.00
C THR A 24 -1.62 9.86 -27.66
N LEU A 25 -0.42 9.35 -27.37
CA LEU A 25 0.82 9.89 -27.94
C LEU A 25 0.91 9.60 -29.44
N GLY A 26 0.48 8.41 -29.87
CA GLY A 26 0.43 8.02 -31.27
C GLY A 26 -0.53 8.90 -32.07
N LYS A 27 -1.73 9.18 -31.58
CA LYS A 27 -2.66 10.11 -32.24
C LYS A 27 -2.09 11.52 -32.36
N ARG A 28 -1.44 12.02 -31.31
CA ARG A 28 -0.84 13.35 -31.31
C ARG A 28 0.29 13.51 -32.33
N LEU A 29 1.10 12.47 -32.55
CA LEU A 29 2.28 12.54 -33.42
C LEU A 29 2.01 12.06 -34.85
N LEU A 30 1.09 11.10 -35.03
CA LEU A 30 0.85 10.42 -36.30
C LEU A 30 -0.51 10.77 -36.94
N GLY A 31 -1.35 11.53 -36.23
CA GLY A 31 -2.67 11.97 -36.67
C GLY A 31 -3.80 11.07 -36.16
N ASP A 32 -5.03 11.55 -36.31
CA ASP A 32 -6.24 10.89 -35.78
C ASP A 32 -6.56 9.54 -36.43
N ASP A 33 -5.95 9.24 -37.59
CA ASP A 33 -6.05 7.95 -38.28
C ASP A 33 -5.24 6.82 -37.61
N PHE A 34 -4.48 7.11 -36.55
CA PHE A 34 -3.76 6.10 -35.79
C PHE A 34 -4.70 5.34 -34.83
N VAL A 35 -4.93 4.06 -35.15
CA VAL A 35 -5.77 3.15 -34.37
C VAL A 35 -4.94 1.94 -33.94
N VAL A 36 -4.82 1.72 -32.63
CA VAL A 36 -4.18 0.52 -32.07
C VAL A 36 -5.23 -0.59 -32.01
N ALA A 37 -5.00 -1.68 -32.75
CA ALA A 37 -5.85 -2.86 -32.69
C ALA A 37 -5.74 -3.50 -31.30
N THR A 38 -6.85 -3.54 -30.56
CA THR A 38 -6.92 -4.21 -29.26
C THR A 38 -7.35 -5.66 -29.52
N PRO A 39 -6.62 -6.69 -29.08
CA PRO A 39 -7.11 -8.06 -29.18
C PRO A 39 -8.34 -8.23 -28.28
N SER A 40 -9.46 -8.63 -28.87
CA SER A 40 -10.75 -8.79 -28.18
C SER A 40 -10.66 -9.82 -27.06
N ARG A 41 -10.70 -9.38 -25.80
CA ARG A 41 -11.20 -10.16 -24.67
C ARG A 41 -12.45 -9.48 -24.15
N SER A 42 -13.55 -10.23 -24.14
CA SER A 42 -14.87 -9.82 -23.66
C SER A 42 -14.80 -9.37 -22.20
N VAL A 43 -14.87 -8.06 -21.96
CA VAL A 43 -15.13 -7.49 -20.63
C VAL A 43 -16.55 -6.95 -20.66
N VAL A 44 -17.39 -7.51 -19.78
CA VAL A 44 -18.73 -6.99 -19.49
C VAL A 44 -18.55 -5.61 -18.88
N GLU A 45 -18.91 -4.55 -19.61
CA GLU A 45 -18.93 -3.18 -19.10
C GLU A 45 -19.95 -3.05 -17.96
N ARG A 46 -19.49 -2.66 -16.78
CA ARG A 46 -20.33 -2.06 -15.74
C ARG A 46 -20.12 -0.54 -15.77
N PRO A 47 -21.17 0.28 -15.62
CA PRO A 47 -21.05 1.73 -15.76
C PRO A 47 -20.19 2.32 -14.64
N GLN A 48 -19.16 3.09 -15.00
CA GLN A 48 -18.42 3.94 -14.07
C GLN A 48 -19.32 5.10 -13.59
N PRO A 49 -19.43 5.36 -12.28
CA PRO A 49 -20.04 6.60 -11.81
C PRO A 49 -19.13 7.79 -12.15
N GLN A 50 -19.66 8.73 -12.94
CA GLN A 50 -18.98 9.99 -13.26
C GLN A 50 -18.85 10.86 -12.00
N GLY A 51 -17.66 11.44 -11.78
CA GLY A 51 -17.46 12.55 -10.83
C GLY A 51 -16.40 12.35 -9.74
N VAL A 52 -15.52 11.36 -9.83
CA VAL A 52 -14.46 11.13 -8.83
C VAL A 52 -13.10 11.51 -9.40
N GLN A 53 -12.46 12.51 -8.80
CA GLN A 53 -11.10 12.91 -9.14
C GLN A 53 -10.13 12.12 -8.26
N THR A 54 -9.18 11.42 -8.87
CA THR A 54 -8.13 10.68 -8.18
C THR A 54 -6.82 11.46 -8.22
N ASP A 55 -5.98 11.29 -7.20
CA ASP A 55 -4.60 11.75 -7.24
C ASP A 55 -3.74 10.90 -8.20
N LEU A 56 -2.45 11.26 -8.32
CA LEU A 56 -1.48 10.59 -9.18
C LEU A 56 -1.20 9.12 -8.78
N PHE A 57 -1.61 8.74 -7.57
CA PHE A 57 -1.41 7.41 -7.00
C PHE A 57 -2.71 6.61 -6.88
N GLY A 58 -3.81 7.12 -7.46
CA GLY A 58 -5.09 6.42 -7.54
C GLY A 58 -5.97 6.56 -6.29
N ASN A 59 -5.60 7.41 -5.33
CA ASN A 59 -6.45 7.68 -4.17
C ASN A 59 -7.57 8.65 -4.55
N ILE A 60 -8.77 8.35 -4.05
CA ILE A 60 -9.96 9.17 -4.31
C ILE A 60 -9.91 10.45 -3.47
N ILE A 61 -9.87 11.61 -4.14
CA ILE A 61 -10.07 12.92 -3.51
C ILE A 61 -11.57 13.22 -3.51
N ALA A 62 -12.11 13.60 -2.35
CA ALA A 62 -13.54 13.63 -2.08
C ALA A 62 -14.36 14.55 -2.99
N GLY A 63 -15.47 14.02 -3.54
CA GLY A 63 -16.54 14.75 -4.21
C GLY A 63 -17.89 14.04 -4.06
N LYS A 64 -18.93 14.79 -3.67
CA LYS A 64 -20.30 14.38 -3.29
C LYS A 64 -20.99 13.35 -4.22
N ALA A 65 -21.69 12.39 -3.63
CA ALA A 65 -22.68 11.51 -4.30
C ALA A 65 -24.09 12.14 -4.37
N PRO A 66 -24.99 11.61 -5.24
CA PRO A 66 -26.11 10.84 -4.67
C PRO A 66 -26.55 9.56 -5.43
N ALA A 67 -26.82 8.53 -4.63
CA ALA A 67 -27.92 7.54 -4.58
C ALA A 67 -28.55 6.81 -5.80
N ALA A 68 -28.61 5.48 -5.62
CA ALA A 68 -29.74 4.53 -5.80
C ALA A 68 -29.89 3.71 -7.10
N GLY A 69 -30.12 2.39 -6.93
CA GLY A 69 -30.89 1.56 -7.87
C GLY A 69 -30.40 0.13 -8.09
N ALA A 70 -31.09 -0.85 -7.48
CA ALA A 70 -30.83 -2.29 -7.51
C ALA A 70 -31.18 -2.99 -8.84
N TYR A 71 -30.52 -4.12 -9.19
CA TYR A 71 -31.09 -5.17 -10.03
C TYR A 71 -30.56 -6.58 -9.72
N ALA A 72 -31.48 -7.54 -9.74
CA ALA A 72 -31.32 -9.00 -9.72
C ALA A 72 -31.42 -9.59 -11.15
N PRO A 73 -31.08 -10.87 -11.38
CA PRO A 73 -30.36 -11.32 -12.58
C PRO A 73 -31.19 -12.15 -13.58
N VAL A 74 -30.69 -12.34 -14.81
CA VAL A 74 -31.18 -13.40 -15.72
C VAL A 74 -30.04 -14.06 -16.53
N SER A 75 -30.11 -15.39 -16.54
CA SER A 75 -29.43 -16.45 -17.31
C SER A 75 -29.49 -16.29 -18.84
N SER A 76 -28.67 -16.89 -19.72
CA SER A 76 -28.51 -18.34 -19.94
C SER A 76 -27.63 -18.62 -21.19
N LYS A 77 -26.76 -19.64 -21.07
CA LYS A 77 -26.47 -20.80 -21.97
C LYS A 77 -26.13 -20.68 -23.48
N LYS A 78 -24.99 -21.32 -23.83
CA LYS A 78 -24.73 -22.40 -24.84
C LYS A 78 -24.81 -22.04 -26.34
N ASP A 79 -24.03 -22.56 -27.30
CA ASP A 79 -23.25 -23.79 -27.53
C ASP A 79 -22.15 -23.45 -28.59
N ALA A 80 -20.90 -23.93 -28.50
CA ALA A 80 -20.31 -25.16 -29.09
C ALA A 80 -19.57 -24.99 -30.44
N ASP A 81 -18.31 -25.45 -30.40
CA ASP A 81 -17.54 -26.21 -31.40
C ASP A 81 -16.87 -25.51 -32.60
N ARG A 82 -15.54 -25.63 -32.66
CA ARG A 82 -14.76 -26.08 -33.84
C ARG A 82 -13.25 -26.18 -33.53
N THR A 83 -12.70 -27.32 -33.93
CA THR A 83 -11.29 -27.71 -33.98
C THR A 83 -10.51 -27.00 -35.09
N ASP A 84 -9.23 -26.69 -34.86
CA ASP A 84 -8.15 -27.11 -35.77
C ASP A 84 -6.77 -26.90 -35.15
N SER A 85 -5.89 -27.84 -35.48
CA SER A 85 -4.49 -27.98 -35.11
C SER A 85 -3.58 -27.09 -35.94
N ASP A 86 -2.53 -26.52 -35.34
CA ASP A 86 -1.22 -26.39 -36.00
C ASP A 86 -0.10 -26.14 -34.98
N THR A 87 1.06 -26.71 -35.28
CA THR A 87 2.21 -26.89 -34.39
C THR A 87 3.35 -25.89 -34.63
N ALA A 88 3.96 -25.49 -33.50
CA ALA A 88 5.35 -25.03 -33.26
C ALA A 88 5.73 -23.53 -33.46
N PRO A 89 6.80 -23.02 -32.79
CA PRO A 89 7.57 -23.54 -31.64
C PRO A 89 7.61 -22.59 -30.42
N ALA A 90 8.22 -23.10 -29.35
CA ALA A 90 8.36 -22.59 -28.00
C ALA A 90 8.71 -21.08 -27.83
N ASN A 91 7.88 -20.39 -27.05
CA ASN A 91 8.31 -19.35 -26.13
C ASN A 91 8.04 -19.84 -24.71
N SER A 92 9.05 -19.77 -23.85
CA SER A 92 9.02 -20.19 -22.45
C SER A 92 8.07 -19.28 -21.66
N ALA A 93 6.78 -19.60 -21.70
CA ALA A 93 5.82 -19.09 -20.73
C ALA A 93 6.14 -19.74 -19.38
N LEU A 94 6.44 -18.91 -18.39
CA LEU A 94 6.51 -19.29 -16.99
C LEU A 94 5.21 -20.03 -16.63
N SER A 95 5.31 -21.33 -16.41
CA SER A 95 4.20 -22.13 -15.89
C SER A 95 4.04 -21.77 -14.41
N ILE A 96 3.20 -20.77 -14.12
CA ILE A 96 2.62 -20.63 -12.78
C ILE A 96 1.76 -21.87 -12.59
N SER A 97 2.14 -22.72 -11.64
CA SER A 97 1.39 -23.93 -11.30
C SER A 97 -0.04 -23.57 -10.92
N GLU A 98 -1.03 -24.30 -11.45
CA GLU A 98 -2.46 -24.10 -11.21
C GLU A 98 -2.87 -24.15 -9.72
N GLU A 99 -2.00 -24.63 -8.83
CA GLU A 99 -2.19 -24.59 -7.37
C GLU A 99 -2.19 -23.18 -6.77
N ASP A 100 -1.61 -22.17 -7.42
CA ASP A 100 -1.57 -20.78 -6.93
C ASP A 100 -2.82 -19.94 -7.30
N LEU A 101 -3.81 -20.53 -8.00
CA LEU A 101 -4.98 -19.83 -8.57
C LEU A 101 -6.34 -20.26 -7.97
N LEU A 102 -6.36 -21.08 -6.93
CA LEU A 102 -7.62 -21.36 -6.25
C LEU A 102 -8.12 -20.07 -5.57
N PRO A 103 -9.35 -19.61 -5.85
CA PRO A 103 -9.90 -18.46 -5.16
C PRO A 103 -9.97 -18.79 -3.67
N VAL A 104 -9.10 -18.16 -2.89
CA VAL A 104 -9.17 -18.23 -1.43
C VAL A 104 -10.48 -17.56 -1.06
N THR A 105 -11.44 -18.34 -0.58
CA THR A 105 -12.64 -17.77 0.02
C THR A 105 -12.22 -17.12 1.32
N ALA A 106 -12.34 -15.78 1.41
CA ALA A 106 -12.04 -15.07 2.65
C ALA A 106 -13.12 -15.36 3.69
N ASP A 107 -12.88 -16.35 4.54
CA ASP A 107 -13.80 -16.80 5.58
C ASP A 107 -13.24 -16.65 7.00
N LYS A 108 -11.95 -16.33 7.12
CA LYS A 108 -11.27 -16.08 8.41
C LYS A 108 -11.34 -14.61 8.79
N ASN A 109 -11.35 -14.33 10.08
CA ASN A 109 -11.21 -13.01 10.70
C ASN A 109 -10.87 -13.17 12.19
N ILE A 110 -10.78 -12.05 12.90
CA ILE A 110 -10.41 -12.03 14.32
C ILE A 110 -11.34 -12.86 15.21
N SER A 111 -12.63 -12.97 14.86
CA SER A 111 -13.62 -13.66 15.69
C SER A 111 -13.61 -15.19 15.57
N ASN A 112 -13.00 -15.74 14.51
CA ASN A 112 -12.99 -17.18 14.23
C ASN A 112 -11.61 -17.79 14.03
N THR A 113 -10.56 -16.97 14.09
CA THR A 113 -9.16 -17.42 13.99
C THR A 113 -8.50 -17.33 15.36
N PRO A 114 -7.98 -18.42 15.93
CA PRO A 114 -7.29 -18.37 17.21
C PRO A 114 -6.04 -17.50 17.15
N HIS A 115 -5.92 -16.53 18.07
CA HIS A 115 -4.80 -15.60 18.16
C HIS A 115 -4.52 -15.25 19.63
N GLN A 116 -3.35 -14.65 19.90
CA GLN A 116 -2.96 -14.16 21.22
C GLN A 116 -2.33 -12.77 21.11
N TYR A 117 -3.11 -11.74 21.44
CA TYR A 117 -2.63 -10.36 21.47
C TYR A 117 -2.51 -9.85 22.89
N PHE A 118 -1.33 -9.35 23.23
CA PHE A 118 -0.96 -8.98 24.59
C PHE A 118 -0.91 -7.46 24.75
N LEU A 119 -1.58 -6.95 25.78
CA LEU A 119 -1.44 -5.55 26.18
C LEU A 119 -0.19 -5.40 27.05
N VAL A 120 0.66 -4.41 26.72
CA VAL A 120 1.89 -4.09 27.43
C VAL A 120 1.78 -2.70 28.03
N ASN A 121 1.12 -2.58 29.18
CA ASN A 121 0.76 -1.31 29.82
C ASN A 121 1.51 -1.04 31.14
N ASP A 122 2.51 -1.85 31.46
CA ASP A 122 3.38 -1.66 32.62
C ASP A 122 4.87 -1.85 32.28
N LYS A 123 5.74 -1.41 33.20
CA LYS A 123 7.19 -1.39 32.98
C LYS A 123 7.82 -2.79 32.93
N ASP A 124 7.29 -3.74 33.68
CA ASP A 124 7.82 -5.10 33.75
C ASP A 124 7.45 -5.88 32.48
N ALA A 125 6.22 -5.71 32.01
CA ALA A 125 5.75 -6.22 30.72
C ALA A 125 6.55 -5.60 29.56
N LEU A 126 6.82 -4.29 29.60
CA LEU A 126 7.61 -3.60 28.59
C LEU A 126 9.05 -4.14 28.53
N ALA A 127 9.71 -4.29 29.68
CA ALA A 127 11.05 -4.87 29.74
C ALA A 127 11.07 -6.31 29.21
N THR A 128 10.05 -7.10 29.56
CA THR A 128 9.89 -8.49 29.07
C THR A 128 9.73 -8.53 27.55
N LEU A 129 8.89 -7.66 26.98
CA LEU A 129 8.70 -7.54 25.54
C LEU A 129 10.03 -7.22 24.84
N ILE A 130 10.75 -6.19 25.29
CA ILE A 130 12.01 -5.77 24.68
C ILE A 130 13.03 -6.93 24.66
N GLU A 131 13.14 -7.69 25.75
CA GLU A 131 14.05 -8.84 25.80
C GLU A 131 13.59 -10.03 24.93
N GLN A 132 12.30 -10.14 24.64
CA GLN A 132 11.79 -11.10 23.66
C GLN A 132 12.13 -10.65 22.23
N LEU A 133 11.81 -9.41 21.87
CA LEU A 133 12.06 -8.85 20.54
C LEU A 133 13.56 -8.84 20.19
N LYS A 134 14.45 -8.59 21.16
CA LYS A 134 15.91 -8.63 20.95
C LYS A 134 16.42 -9.96 20.41
N LYS A 135 15.76 -11.08 20.70
CA LYS A 135 16.18 -12.42 20.25
C LYS A 135 15.85 -12.66 18.77
N GLU A 136 14.88 -11.92 18.25
CA GLU A 136 14.37 -12.08 16.89
C GLU A 136 15.18 -11.22 15.91
N GLN A 137 15.41 -11.74 14.71
CA GLN A 137 16.11 -11.01 13.64
C GLN A 137 15.15 -10.17 12.80
N GLU A 138 13.93 -10.66 12.63
CA GLU A 138 12.86 -9.99 11.89
C GLU A 138 11.73 -9.65 12.85
N ILE A 139 11.29 -8.39 12.84
CA ILE A 139 10.24 -7.89 13.71
C ILE A 139 9.26 -7.11 12.86
N CYS A 140 8.00 -7.55 12.82
CA CYS A 140 6.93 -6.73 12.29
C CYS A 140 6.55 -5.68 13.32
N PHE A 141 6.39 -4.44 12.88
CA PHE A 141 5.94 -3.35 13.73
C PHE A 141 4.95 -2.45 12.97
N ASP A 142 4.09 -1.80 13.72
CA ASP A 142 3.12 -0.84 13.20
C ASP A 142 2.84 0.26 14.24
N THR A 143 2.44 1.45 13.78
CA THR A 143 2.15 2.61 14.62
C THR A 143 0.67 3.00 14.54
N GLU A 144 0.06 3.15 15.71
CA GLU A 144 -1.28 3.69 15.82
C GLU A 144 -1.22 5.18 16.11
N THR A 145 -2.03 5.99 15.41
CA THR A 145 -1.93 7.46 15.51
C THR A 145 -3.27 8.18 15.47
N THR A 146 -3.24 9.49 15.73
CA THR A 146 -4.43 10.34 15.66
C THR A 146 -4.78 10.88 14.27
N ASN A 147 -3.90 10.73 13.27
CA ASN A 147 -4.08 11.36 11.96
C ASN A 147 -3.40 10.58 10.84
N ILE A 148 -4.01 10.53 9.65
CA ILE A 148 -3.43 9.92 8.45
C ILE A 148 -2.21 10.69 7.89
N ASP A 149 -2.03 11.95 8.26
CA ASP A 149 -0.83 12.73 7.95
C ASP A 149 0.14 12.66 9.12
N ALA A 150 1.27 11.98 8.92
CA ALA A 150 2.30 11.77 9.93
C ALA A 150 2.88 13.08 10.50
N ASN A 151 2.84 14.19 9.75
CA ASN A 151 3.31 15.49 10.21
C ASN A 151 2.33 16.18 11.19
N LEU A 152 1.08 15.72 11.21
CA LEU A 152 0.02 16.23 12.08
C LEU A 152 -0.41 15.20 13.13
N ALA A 153 0.17 14.00 13.09
CA ALA A 153 -0.20 12.87 13.91
C ALA A 153 0.49 12.88 15.27
N GLU A 154 -0.22 12.40 16.28
CA GLU A 154 0.37 12.02 17.56
C GLU A 154 0.35 10.50 17.69
N LEU A 155 1.42 9.93 18.22
CA LEU A 155 1.55 8.49 18.45
C LEU A 155 0.61 8.03 19.57
N VAL A 156 -0.23 7.05 19.28
CA VAL A 156 -1.21 6.42 20.16
C VAL A 156 -0.70 5.08 20.69
N GLY A 157 0.03 4.32 19.89
CA GLY A 157 0.64 3.08 20.34
C GLY A 157 1.54 2.44 19.29
N LEU A 158 2.21 1.38 19.71
CA LEU A 158 3.05 0.54 18.86
C LEU A 158 2.53 -0.88 18.95
N SER A 159 2.46 -1.59 17.83
CA SER A 159 2.28 -3.04 17.84
C SER A 159 3.50 -3.75 17.27
N PHE A 160 3.70 -4.99 17.73
CA PHE A 160 4.81 -5.83 17.29
C PHE A 160 4.34 -7.26 17.09
N SER A 161 4.82 -7.91 16.04
CA SER A 161 4.68 -9.35 15.84
C SER A 161 5.99 -9.98 15.34
N VAL A 162 6.32 -11.14 15.89
CA VAL A 162 7.49 -11.95 15.50
C VAL A 162 7.10 -13.38 15.15
N LYS A 163 5.82 -13.72 15.35
CA LYS A 163 5.27 -15.05 15.13
C LYS A 163 3.79 -14.92 14.77
N SER A 164 3.36 -15.68 13.77
CA SER A 164 1.97 -15.74 13.33
C SER A 164 1.01 -16.04 14.49
N ALA A 165 -0.15 -15.39 14.49
CA ALA A 165 -1.20 -15.47 15.51
C ALA A 165 -0.77 -14.96 16.90
N SER A 166 0.29 -14.14 16.98
CA SER A 166 0.79 -13.56 18.23
C SER A 166 1.32 -12.14 18.01
N ALA A 167 0.91 -11.21 18.86
CA ALA A 167 1.36 -9.83 18.80
C ALA A 167 1.31 -9.15 20.17
N TRP A 168 2.02 -8.05 20.31
CA TRP A 168 1.97 -7.17 21.48
C TRP A 168 1.54 -5.78 21.06
N TYR A 169 0.74 -5.13 21.90
CA TYR A 169 0.37 -3.73 21.75
C TYR A 169 0.85 -2.92 22.97
N VAL A 170 1.55 -1.82 22.69
CA VAL A 170 2.15 -0.92 23.67
C VAL A 170 1.46 0.45 23.54
N PRO A 171 0.50 0.79 24.42
CA PRO A 171 -0.15 2.09 24.38
C PRO A 171 0.85 3.20 24.74
N CYS A 172 0.81 4.29 23.97
CA CYS A 172 1.58 5.50 24.22
C CYS A 172 0.69 6.58 24.87
N PRO A 173 1.14 7.21 25.97
CA PRO A 173 0.36 8.25 26.64
C PRO A 173 0.22 9.50 25.74
N ALA A 174 -0.83 10.31 25.97
CA ALA A 174 -1.02 11.55 25.22
C ALA A 174 0.09 12.58 25.50
N ASP A 175 0.74 12.51 26.67
CA ASP A 175 1.89 13.37 26.97
C ASP A 175 3.09 12.97 26.09
N GLN A 176 3.54 13.91 25.27
CA GLN A 176 4.63 13.66 24.33
C GLN A 176 5.96 13.36 25.02
N LYS A 177 6.21 13.94 26.20
CA LYS A 177 7.46 13.69 26.94
C LYS A 177 7.45 12.26 27.50
N GLU A 178 6.34 11.84 28.09
CA GLU A 178 6.17 10.46 28.56
C GLU A 178 6.26 9.44 27.41
N THR A 179 5.68 9.76 26.24
CA THR A 179 5.84 8.94 25.04
C THR A 179 7.29 8.84 24.60
N ARG A 180 8.04 9.94 24.57
CA ARG A 180 9.49 9.90 24.27
C ARG A 180 10.26 9.05 25.28
N ASP A 181 9.95 9.18 26.58
CA ASP A 181 10.57 8.39 27.64
C ASP A 181 10.26 6.88 27.47
N LEU A 182 9.05 6.51 27.03
CA LEU A 182 8.67 5.14 26.67
C LEU A 182 9.46 4.64 25.45
N LEU A 183 9.53 5.43 24.38
CA LEU A 183 10.27 5.09 23.17
C LEU A 183 11.77 4.91 23.43
N HIS A 184 12.34 5.69 24.34
CA HIS A 184 13.74 5.54 24.76
C HIS A 184 14.03 4.17 25.40
N ALA A 185 13.04 3.49 25.98
CA ALA A 185 13.23 2.12 26.47
C ALA A 185 13.57 1.15 25.33
N PHE A 186 13.04 1.39 24.13
CA PHE A 186 13.30 0.59 22.94
C PHE A 186 14.60 0.95 22.22
N THR A 187 15.33 2.00 22.60
CA THR A 187 16.51 2.48 21.86
C THR A 187 17.53 1.39 21.57
N SER A 188 17.80 0.49 22.52
CA SER A 188 18.73 -0.64 22.29
C SER A 188 18.30 -1.61 21.20
N LEU A 189 17.00 -1.73 20.97
CA LEU A 189 16.40 -2.54 19.91
C LEU A 189 16.32 -1.75 18.60
N PHE A 190 15.82 -0.51 18.65
CA PHE A 190 15.63 0.35 17.48
C PHE A 190 16.95 0.72 16.78
N LEU A 191 18.06 0.82 17.53
CA LEU A 191 19.37 1.14 16.96
C LEU A 191 20.21 -0.09 16.58
N ASP A 192 19.67 -1.31 16.70
CA ASP A 192 20.40 -2.53 16.33
C ASP A 192 20.39 -2.71 14.79
N PRO A 193 21.54 -2.58 14.11
CA PRO A 193 21.61 -2.68 12.64
C PRO A 193 21.43 -4.10 12.12
N THR A 194 21.42 -5.11 13.01
CA THR A 194 21.21 -6.51 12.62
C THR A 194 19.73 -6.84 12.41
N LYS A 195 18.82 -5.98 12.88
CA LYS A 195 17.38 -6.19 12.77
C LYS A 195 16.88 -5.93 11.35
N THR A 196 15.78 -6.60 11.02
CA THR A 196 14.94 -6.30 9.88
C THR A 196 13.55 -5.93 10.37
N TRP A 197 13.10 -4.72 10.04
CA TRP A 197 11.79 -4.20 10.38
C TRP A 197 10.80 -4.46 9.26
N ILE A 198 9.73 -5.19 9.57
CA ILE A 198 8.65 -5.51 8.63
C ILE A 198 7.48 -4.57 8.91
N GLY A 199 6.87 -4.05 7.85
CA GLY A 199 5.67 -3.22 7.95
C GLY A 199 4.86 -3.23 6.67
N HIS A 200 3.74 -2.53 6.68
CA HIS A 200 2.92 -2.29 5.50
C HIS A 200 2.83 -0.77 5.30
N ASN A 201 3.43 -0.23 4.22
CA ASN A 201 3.62 1.22 4.07
C ASN A 201 4.46 1.83 5.22
N ILE A 202 5.57 1.17 5.56
CA ILE A 202 6.43 1.42 6.73
C ILE A 202 7.04 2.83 6.74
N LYS A 203 7.03 3.53 5.60
CA LYS A 203 7.43 4.95 5.48
C LYS A 203 6.65 5.82 6.47
N TYR A 204 5.34 5.57 6.60
CA TYR A 204 4.47 6.35 7.48
C TYR A 204 4.95 6.21 8.94
N ASP A 205 5.17 4.98 9.39
CA ASP A 205 5.62 4.67 10.76
C ASP A 205 6.99 5.27 11.07
N LEU A 206 7.92 5.19 10.11
CA LEU A 206 9.24 5.80 10.24
C LEU A 206 9.14 7.33 10.39
N LEU A 207 8.26 7.98 9.63
CA LEU A 207 8.06 9.42 9.72
C LEU A 207 7.43 9.83 11.06
N VAL A 208 6.45 9.06 11.56
CA VAL A 208 5.88 9.27 12.91
C VAL A 208 6.97 9.14 13.96
N LEU A 209 7.75 8.06 13.97
CA LEU A 209 8.84 7.85 14.94
C LEU A 209 9.90 8.96 14.86
N LYS A 210 10.18 9.48 13.66
CA LYS A 210 11.14 10.57 13.45
C LYS A 210 10.72 11.86 14.16
N TRP A 211 9.43 12.20 14.19
CA TRP A 211 8.91 13.33 14.97
C TRP A 211 9.11 13.17 16.50
N TYR A 212 9.23 11.93 16.96
CA TYR A 212 9.60 11.60 18.34
C TYR A 212 11.12 11.46 18.57
N GLY A 213 11.95 11.71 17.55
CA GLY A 213 13.41 11.66 17.63
C GLY A 213 13.97 10.24 17.55
N ILE A 214 13.20 9.29 17.02
CA ILE A 214 13.61 7.90 16.85
C ILE A 214 13.84 7.62 15.37
N GLU A 215 14.97 7.02 15.05
CA GLU A 215 15.27 6.49 13.71
C GLU A 215 15.58 5.00 13.83
N LEU A 216 14.82 4.16 13.13
CA LEU A 216 15.05 2.72 13.13
C LEU A 216 16.29 2.38 12.29
N ALA A 217 17.28 1.74 12.92
CA ALA A 217 18.41 1.13 12.25
C ALA A 217 18.01 -0.23 11.61
N GLY A 218 18.94 -0.82 10.88
CA GLY A 218 18.76 -2.15 10.28
C GLY A 218 18.10 -2.09 8.90
N SER A 219 17.67 -3.26 8.42
CA SER A 219 17.02 -3.40 7.12
C SER A 219 15.51 -3.17 7.25
N LEU A 220 14.87 -2.75 6.15
CA LEU A 220 13.41 -2.60 6.08
C LEU A 220 12.85 -3.68 5.15
N TYR A 221 11.62 -4.11 5.41
CA TYR A 221 10.81 -4.91 4.50
C TYR A 221 9.39 -4.37 4.51
N ASP A 222 8.94 -3.87 3.37
CA ASP A 222 7.59 -3.34 3.21
C ASP A 222 6.75 -4.29 2.37
N THR A 223 5.67 -4.82 2.94
CA THR A 223 4.78 -5.78 2.25
C THR A 223 4.01 -5.14 1.10
N MET A 224 3.70 -3.85 1.18
CA MET A 224 3.06 -3.10 0.10
C MET A 224 4.00 -3.02 -1.11
N LEU A 225 5.28 -2.69 -0.87
CA LEU A 225 6.29 -2.61 -1.95
C LEU A 225 6.67 -4.00 -2.46
N ALA A 226 6.74 -5.00 -1.59
CA ALA A 226 6.95 -6.38 -2.00
C ALA A 226 5.86 -6.82 -2.98
N HIS A 227 4.59 -6.58 -2.67
CA HIS A 227 3.48 -6.84 -3.60
C HIS A 227 3.64 -6.04 -4.90
N TYR A 228 3.92 -4.74 -4.80
CA TYR A 228 4.06 -3.86 -5.96
C TYR A 228 5.08 -4.38 -6.98
N VAL A 229 6.22 -4.92 -6.54
CA VAL A 229 7.25 -5.37 -7.49
C VAL A 229 6.91 -6.68 -8.22
N PHE A 230 6.18 -7.62 -7.59
CA PHE A 230 5.85 -8.91 -8.24
C PHE A 230 4.48 -8.89 -8.90
N GLU A 231 3.56 -8.06 -8.42
CA GLU A 231 2.23 -7.85 -9.00
C GLU A 231 1.89 -6.33 -8.94
N PRO A 232 2.36 -5.55 -9.94
CA PRO A 232 2.18 -4.09 -9.93
C PRO A 232 0.72 -3.64 -10.03
N GLU A 233 -0.09 -4.45 -10.72
CA GLU A 233 -1.49 -4.19 -10.97
C GLU A 233 -2.37 -4.51 -9.74
N GLY A 234 -3.49 -3.81 -9.62
CA GLY A 234 -4.48 -4.07 -8.57
C GLY A 234 -4.28 -3.28 -7.29
N LYS A 235 -5.15 -3.55 -6.32
CA LYS A 235 -5.11 -2.89 -5.01
C LYS A 235 -4.05 -3.54 -4.12
N ARG A 236 -3.51 -2.74 -3.21
CA ARG A 236 -2.39 -3.13 -2.35
C ARG A 236 -2.56 -2.67 -0.90
N SER A 237 -3.80 -2.41 -0.48
CA SER A 237 -4.10 -2.20 0.94
C SER A 237 -3.87 -3.51 1.70
N MET A 238 -3.53 -3.42 2.98
CA MET A 238 -3.32 -4.60 3.82
C MET A 238 -4.56 -5.49 3.84
N ASP A 239 -5.76 -4.91 3.93
CA ASP A 239 -7.06 -5.59 3.86
C ASP A 239 -7.23 -6.40 2.57
N ASP A 240 -7.06 -5.76 1.40
CA ASP A 240 -7.24 -6.42 0.11
C ASP A 240 -6.20 -7.56 -0.08
N LEU A 241 -4.97 -7.36 0.42
CA LEU A 241 -3.91 -8.36 0.36
C LEU A 241 -4.16 -9.52 1.33
N SER A 242 -4.63 -9.24 2.54
CA SER A 242 -4.99 -10.25 3.54
C SER A 242 -6.10 -11.15 3.02
N GLU A 243 -7.16 -10.57 2.46
CA GLU A 243 -8.26 -11.34 1.88
C GLU A 243 -7.76 -12.24 0.74
N LYS A 244 -6.97 -11.67 -0.18
CA LYS A 244 -6.48 -12.38 -1.37
C LYS A 244 -5.50 -13.49 -1.04
N PHE A 245 -4.52 -13.24 -0.16
CA PHE A 245 -3.39 -14.15 0.04
C PHE A 245 -3.51 -15.03 1.29
N LEU A 246 -4.31 -14.63 2.28
CA LEU A 246 -4.49 -15.37 3.54
C LEU A 246 -5.90 -15.90 3.73
N GLY A 247 -6.88 -15.42 2.94
CA GLY A 247 -8.29 -15.74 3.14
C GLY A 247 -8.85 -15.15 4.43
N TYR A 248 -8.27 -14.03 4.87
CA TYR A 248 -8.54 -13.41 6.14
C TYR A 248 -9.04 -11.98 5.92
N VAL A 249 -10.19 -11.65 6.49
CA VAL A 249 -10.80 -10.32 6.46
C VAL A 249 -10.42 -9.60 7.76
N PRO A 250 -9.53 -8.59 7.71
CA PRO A 250 -9.16 -7.81 8.90
C PRO A 250 -10.32 -6.97 9.43
N VAL A 251 -10.19 -6.52 10.67
CA VAL A 251 -11.11 -5.58 11.31
C VAL A 251 -11.00 -4.23 10.59
N PRO A 252 -12.08 -3.68 10.02
CA PRO A 252 -12.03 -2.38 9.39
C PRO A 252 -11.80 -1.28 10.43
N ILE A 253 -10.94 -0.31 10.12
CA ILE A 253 -10.71 0.86 10.99
C ILE A 253 -12.01 1.61 11.34
N GLU A 254 -13.01 1.62 10.45
CA GLU A 254 -14.31 2.26 10.70
C GLU A 254 -15.10 1.62 11.86
N GLU A 255 -14.81 0.37 12.24
CA GLU A 255 -15.41 -0.26 13.42
C GLU A 255 -14.87 0.32 14.73
N LEU A 256 -13.66 0.90 14.69
CA LEU A 256 -13.02 1.54 15.83
C LEU A 256 -13.37 3.03 15.89
N ILE A 257 -13.12 3.75 14.81
CA ILE A 257 -13.21 5.23 14.82
C ILE A 257 -14.48 5.78 14.17
N GLY A 258 -15.34 4.90 13.64
CA GLY A 258 -16.52 5.27 12.89
C GLY A 258 -16.23 5.62 11.42
N LYS A 259 -17.28 5.93 10.68
CA LYS A 259 -17.21 6.24 9.25
C LYS A 259 -16.49 7.56 8.98
N LYS A 260 -15.84 7.63 7.82
CA LYS A 260 -15.16 8.84 7.35
C LYS A 260 -16.10 10.06 7.35
N GLY A 261 -15.71 11.12 8.05
CA GLY A 261 -16.46 12.38 8.10
C GLY A 261 -16.07 13.27 9.28
N LYS A 262 -16.77 14.40 9.41
CA LYS A 262 -16.50 15.43 10.44
C LYS A 262 -16.58 14.91 11.89
N HIS A 263 -17.27 13.79 12.10
CA HIS A 263 -17.51 13.19 13.42
C HIS A 263 -16.76 11.86 13.61
N GLN A 264 -15.84 11.53 12.70
CA GLN A 264 -14.95 10.39 12.89
C GLN A 264 -14.06 10.63 14.10
N LEU A 265 -13.90 9.62 14.93
CA LEU A 265 -13.01 9.64 16.08
C LEU A 265 -11.55 9.48 15.62
N THR A 266 -10.62 9.60 16.57
CA THR A 266 -9.21 9.23 16.37
C THR A 266 -8.90 7.97 17.16
N MET A 267 -7.78 7.29 16.88
CA MET A 267 -7.38 6.12 17.69
C MET A 267 -7.23 6.45 19.18
N ARG A 268 -6.94 7.71 19.54
CA ARG A 268 -6.87 8.14 20.94
C ARG A 268 -8.19 8.03 21.69
N ASP A 269 -9.31 8.12 20.98
CA ASP A 269 -10.66 8.09 21.56
C ASP A 269 -11.19 6.65 21.74
N VAL A 270 -10.46 5.66 21.24
CA VAL A 270 -10.88 4.25 21.21
C VAL A 270 -10.41 3.56 22.50
N ASP A 271 -11.22 2.60 22.96
CA ASP A 271 -10.86 1.76 24.10
C ASP A 271 -9.59 0.96 23.83
N THR A 272 -8.66 0.97 24.79
CA THR A 272 -7.32 0.36 24.63
C THR A 272 -7.39 -1.13 24.31
N ASP A 273 -8.37 -1.88 24.84
CA ASP A 273 -8.49 -3.31 24.53
C ASP A 273 -8.90 -3.54 23.07
N LYS A 274 -9.71 -2.64 22.49
CA LYS A 274 -10.05 -2.71 21.06
C LYS A 274 -8.87 -2.36 20.17
N ILE A 275 -8.09 -1.33 20.52
CA ILE A 275 -6.88 -0.97 19.77
C ILE A 275 -5.88 -2.12 19.84
N LYS A 276 -5.73 -2.76 21.00
CA LYS A 276 -4.86 -3.94 21.16
C LYS A 276 -5.24 -5.07 20.20
N GLU A 277 -6.53 -5.35 20.02
CA GLU A 277 -6.98 -6.36 19.06
C GLU A 277 -6.69 -5.96 17.61
N TYR A 278 -7.02 -4.71 17.24
CA TYR A 278 -6.81 -4.17 15.89
C TYR A 278 -5.32 -4.06 15.53
N ALA A 279 -4.53 -3.35 16.34
CA ALA A 279 -3.11 -3.13 16.08
C ALA A 279 -2.30 -4.43 16.14
N GLY A 280 -2.71 -5.36 17.01
CA GLY A 280 -2.12 -6.70 17.09
C GLY A 280 -2.38 -7.52 15.83
N GLU A 281 -3.59 -7.43 15.28
CA GLU A 281 -3.96 -8.02 14.00
C GLU A 281 -3.15 -7.42 12.85
N ASP A 282 -3.03 -6.10 12.76
CA ASP A 282 -2.29 -5.43 11.67
C ASP A 282 -0.83 -5.89 11.62
N ALA A 283 -0.15 -5.97 12.77
CA ALA A 283 1.23 -6.47 12.84
C ALA A 283 1.34 -7.97 12.53
N ASP A 284 0.40 -8.80 13.00
CA ASP A 284 0.41 -10.25 12.75
C ASP A 284 0.14 -10.56 11.26
N ILE A 285 -0.92 -9.98 10.70
CA ILE A 285 -1.32 -10.17 9.31
C ILE A 285 -0.21 -9.67 8.37
N THR A 286 0.39 -8.52 8.67
CA THR A 286 1.55 -8.01 7.90
C THR A 286 2.73 -9.00 7.92
N LEU A 287 3.05 -9.59 9.07
CA LEU A 287 4.10 -10.61 9.16
C LEU A 287 3.76 -11.85 8.30
N GLN A 288 2.50 -12.30 8.34
CA GLN A 288 2.03 -13.44 7.54
C GLN A 288 2.07 -13.14 6.04
N LEU A 289 1.71 -11.92 5.61
CA LEU A 289 1.84 -11.46 4.23
C LEU A 289 3.30 -11.50 3.78
N LYS A 290 4.25 -11.01 4.60
CA LYS A 290 5.69 -11.10 4.29
C LYS A 290 6.10 -12.54 4.03
N GLN A 291 5.68 -13.49 4.87
CA GLN A 291 6.02 -14.91 4.69
C GLN A 291 5.53 -15.46 3.34
N GLN A 292 4.35 -15.02 2.88
CA GLN A 292 3.80 -15.37 1.57
C GLN A 292 4.54 -14.68 0.41
N PHE A 293 4.96 -13.43 0.59
CA PHE A 293 5.52 -12.60 -0.48
C PHE A 293 6.98 -12.90 -0.79
N VAL A 294 7.79 -13.35 0.16
CA VAL A 294 9.21 -13.68 -0.07
C VAL A 294 9.38 -14.64 -1.24
N SER A 295 8.65 -15.75 -1.25
CA SER A 295 8.74 -16.74 -2.34
C SER A 295 8.24 -16.21 -3.68
N ARG A 296 7.26 -15.30 -3.68
CA ARG A 296 6.67 -14.71 -4.90
C ARG A 296 7.62 -13.69 -5.53
N VAL A 297 8.24 -12.85 -4.71
CA VAL A 297 9.31 -11.93 -5.14
C VAL A 297 10.46 -12.70 -5.81
N GLU A 298 10.89 -13.80 -5.19
CA GLU A 298 11.95 -14.65 -5.73
C GLU A 298 11.55 -15.31 -7.06
N LYS A 299 10.36 -15.92 -7.12
CA LYS A 299 9.82 -16.56 -8.34
C LYS A 299 9.65 -15.56 -9.49
N ALA A 300 9.26 -14.31 -9.19
CA ALA A 300 9.12 -13.25 -10.18
C ALA A 300 10.48 -12.66 -10.64
N GLY A 301 11.58 -12.99 -9.97
CA GLY A 301 12.92 -12.48 -10.32
C GLY A 301 13.13 -11.00 -9.99
N VAL A 302 12.33 -10.43 -9.09
CA VAL A 302 12.33 -8.99 -8.77
C VAL A 302 13.00 -8.65 -7.43
N THR A 303 13.69 -9.62 -6.83
CA THR A 303 14.40 -9.44 -5.55
C THR A 303 15.40 -8.28 -5.56
N THR A 304 16.16 -8.11 -6.65
CA THR A 304 17.16 -7.04 -6.75
C THR A 304 16.51 -5.66 -6.75
N VAL A 305 15.44 -5.46 -7.52
CA VAL A 305 14.72 -4.17 -7.57
C VAL A 305 14.11 -3.85 -6.20
N LEU A 306 13.48 -4.84 -5.54
CA LEU A 306 12.95 -4.64 -4.19
C LEU A 306 14.05 -4.22 -3.21
N ARG A 307 15.16 -4.96 -3.16
CA ARG A 307 16.21 -4.78 -2.14
C ARG A 307 17.13 -3.59 -2.38
N GLU A 308 17.46 -3.29 -3.64
CA GLU A 308 18.46 -2.28 -3.98
C GLU A 308 17.85 -0.94 -4.41
N VAL A 309 16.57 -0.91 -4.76
CA VAL A 309 15.88 0.30 -5.22
C VAL A 309 14.73 0.68 -4.29
N GLU A 310 13.71 -0.17 -4.18
CA GLU A 310 12.46 0.18 -3.49
C GLU A 310 12.65 0.35 -1.97
N LEU A 311 13.24 -0.64 -1.29
CA LEU A 311 13.40 -0.62 0.16
C LEU A 311 14.35 0.51 0.66
N PRO A 312 15.50 0.80 0.01
CA PRO A 312 16.33 1.94 0.40
C PRO A 312 15.65 3.29 0.19
N LEU A 313 14.79 3.41 -0.83
CA LEU A 313 14.10 4.66 -1.15
C LEU A 313 13.12 5.09 -0.05
N ILE A 314 12.59 4.16 0.73
CA ILE A 314 11.67 4.44 1.86
C ILE A 314 12.25 5.51 2.80
N ARG A 315 13.50 5.34 3.23
CA ARG A 315 14.15 6.29 4.16
C ARG A 315 14.33 7.67 3.52
N VAL A 316 14.72 7.70 2.25
CA VAL A 316 14.90 8.95 1.50
C VAL A 316 13.57 9.69 1.38
N LEU A 317 12.47 9.00 1.07
CA LEU A 317 11.15 9.61 1.00
C LEU A 317 10.67 10.11 2.37
N ALA A 318 10.88 9.34 3.43
CA ALA A 318 10.59 9.79 4.79
C ALA A 318 11.38 11.06 5.16
N ASP A 319 12.66 11.13 4.79
CA ASP A 319 13.50 12.33 5.02
C ASP A 319 13.02 13.54 4.22
N MET A 320 12.65 13.35 2.95
CA MET A 320 12.11 14.40 2.10
C MET A 320 10.77 14.93 2.61
N GLU A 321 9.89 14.04 3.08
CA GLU A 321 8.58 14.40 3.63
C GLU A 321 8.72 15.12 4.98
N TYR A 322 9.66 14.70 5.82
CA TYR A 322 9.98 15.35 7.08
C TYR A 322 10.53 16.77 6.88
N GLU A 323 11.43 16.96 5.92
CA GLU A 323 12.02 18.28 5.61
C GLU A 323 10.97 19.23 5.00
N GLY A 324 10.13 18.71 4.10
CA GLY A 324 9.13 19.48 3.39
C GLY A 324 9.71 20.49 2.40
N VAL A 325 8.89 21.45 1.99
CA VAL A 325 9.28 22.54 1.08
C VAL A 325 8.76 23.86 1.60
N THR A 326 9.63 24.87 1.63
CA THR A 326 9.24 26.24 2.02
C THR A 326 8.51 26.91 0.86
N ILE A 327 7.35 27.51 1.15
CA ILE A 327 6.51 28.19 0.16
C ILE A 327 6.38 29.67 0.53
N ASP A 328 6.57 30.55 -0.46
CA ASP A 328 6.27 31.97 -0.35
C ASP A 328 4.75 32.20 -0.43
N LYS A 329 4.13 32.40 0.74
CA LYS A 329 2.69 32.57 0.87
C LYS A 329 2.20 33.90 0.30
N ASP A 330 3.02 34.95 0.38
CA ASP A 330 2.63 36.29 -0.05
C ASP A 330 2.59 36.36 -1.57
N PHE A 331 3.62 35.80 -2.23
CA PHE A 331 3.63 35.65 -3.69
C PHE A 331 2.41 34.85 -4.19
N LEU A 332 2.11 33.69 -3.56
CA LEU A 332 0.97 32.87 -3.99
C LEU A 332 -0.39 33.59 -3.82
N GLN A 333 -0.55 34.41 -2.78
CA GLN A 333 -1.75 35.21 -2.60
C GLN A 333 -1.90 36.28 -3.69
N GLU A 334 -0.81 37.00 -3.99
CA GLU A 334 -0.82 38.00 -5.07
C GLU A 334 -1.11 37.35 -6.43
N TYR A 335 -0.48 36.21 -6.71
CA TYR A 335 -0.68 35.47 -7.94
C TYR A 335 -2.12 34.96 -8.09
N SER A 336 -2.75 34.50 -7.00
CA SER A 336 -4.16 34.10 -7.01
C SER A 336 -5.09 35.25 -7.42
N VAL A 337 -4.85 36.46 -6.94
CA VAL A 337 -5.63 37.65 -7.31
C VAL A 337 -5.43 38.00 -8.79
N THR A 338 -4.22 37.80 -9.32
CA THR A 338 -3.91 38.01 -10.74
C THR A 338 -4.69 37.03 -11.62
N LEU A 339 -4.67 35.74 -11.30
CA LEU A 339 -5.42 34.71 -12.01
C LEU A 339 -6.94 34.95 -11.98
N GLU A 340 -7.49 35.42 -10.85
CA GLU A 340 -8.93 35.74 -10.75
C GLU A 340 -9.33 36.90 -11.67
N LYS A 341 -8.46 37.89 -11.85
CA LYS A 341 -8.71 38.99 -12.80
C LYS A 341 -8.68 38.48 -14.24
N GLU A 342 -7.69 37.65 -14.59
CA GLU A 342 -7.55 37.08 -15.93
C GLU A 342 -8.69 36.13 -16.29
N SER A 343 -9.22 35.36 -15.34
CA SER A 343 -10.32 34.42 -15.61
C SER A 343 -11.68 35.10 -15.85
N LYS A 344 -11.79 36.40 -15.58
CA LYS A 344 -13.01 37.20 -15.79
C LYS A 344 -13.01 37.97 -17.12
N ILE A 345 -11.90 37.93 -17.84
CA ILE A 345 -11.72 38.45 -19.20
C ILE A 345 -11.99 37.30 -20.18
#